data_AF-A0A256I7V4-F1
#
_entry.id   AF-A0A256I7V4-F1
#
_cell.length_a   1.000
_cell.length_b   1.000
_cell.length_c   1.000
_cell.angle_alpha   90.00
_cell.angle_beta   90.00
_cell.angle_gamma   90.00
#
_symmetry.space_group_name_H-M   'P 1'
#
loop_
_entity.id
_entity.type
_entity.pdbx_description
1 polymer ?
#
loop_
_entity_poly.entity_id
_entity_poly.type
_entity_poly.pdbx_seq_one_letter_code
_entity_poly.pdbx_strand_id
1 'polypeptide(L)'
;MGYDKKPADDDIVEFLKSIDYAARPAEIADATGYSQNYVTGRCRVMWENDQIQREQGRYIVGHDIPGLDSPVVLPEDRKSLVEIVKSVAPSRVSEVRSKSADDIRSFIRDELATDTYPLGNRKVSYATG
;
A
#
# COMPACT_ATOMS: atom_id res chain seq x y z
N MET A 1 10.10 2.46 -31.06
CA MET A 1 9.31 1.22 -30.93
C MET A 1 7.92 1.65 -30.52
N GLY A 2 6.88 1.24 -31.26
CA GLY A 2 5.50 1.59 -30.93
C GLY A 2 5.00 0.83 -29.70
N TYR A 3 4.07 1.44 -28.98
CA TYR A 3 3.36 0.81 -27.86
C TYR A 3 2.61 -0.44 -28.35
N ASP A 4 3.02 -1.62 -27.86
CA ASP A 4 2.35 -2.91 -28.13
C ASP A 4 1.20 -3.11 -27.13
N LYS A 5 0.02 -2.60 -27.53
CA LYS A 5 -1.21 -2.67 -26.75
C LYS A 5 -1.66 -4.12 -26.57
N LYS A 6 -2.01 -4.50 -25.34
CA LYS A 6 -2.59 -5.82 -25.02
C LYS A 6 -4.05 -5.67 -24.56
N PRO A 7 -4.88 -6.72 -24.70
CA PRO A 7 -6.28 -6.68 -24.23
C PRO A 7 -6.41 -6.22 -22.78
N ALA A 8 -5.52 -6.69 -21.90
CA ALA A 8 -5.50 -6.29 -20.50
C ALA A 8 -5.31 -4.79 -20.27
N ASP A 9 -4.73 -4.04 -21.22
CA ASP A 9 -4.54 -2.60 -21.06
C ASP A 9 -5.87 -1.84 -21.10
N ASP A 10 -6.83 -2.31 -21.90
CA ASP A 10 -8.16 -1.71 -21.98
C ASP A 10 -8.93 -1.96 -20.67
N ASP A 11 -8.87 -3.19 -20.14
CA ASP A 11 -9.50 -3.53 -18.85
C ASP A 11 -8.88 -2.73 -17.69
N ILE A 12 -7.56 -2.55 -17.70
CA ILE A 12 -6.84 -1.73 -16.71
C ILE A 12 -7.30 -0.27 -16.82
N VAL A 13 -7.39 0.28 -18.03
CA VAL A 13 -7.82 1.67 -18.24
C VAL A 13 -9.28 1.87 -17.84
N GLU A 14 -10.16 0.93 -18.19
CA GLU A 14 -11.58 0.98 -17.84
C GLU A 14 -11.76 0.98 -16.32
N PHE A 15 -11.07 0.08 -15.62
CA PHE A 15 -11.05 0.07 -14.16
C PHE A 15 -10.53 1.40 -13.59
N LEU A 16 -9.38 1.89 -14.07
CA LEU A 16 -8.79 3.14 -13.58
C LEU A 16 -9.66 4.38 -13.87
N LYS A 17 -10.46 4.37 -14.94
CA LYS A 17 -11.46 5.43 -15.24
C LYS A 17 -12.71 5.33 -14.37
N SER A 18 -13.01 4.14 -13.84
CA SER A 18 -14.19 3.91 -13.00
C SER A 18 -14.00 4.35 -11.54
N ILE A 19 -12.77 4.65 -11.15
CA ILE A 19 -12.40 5.08 -9.79
C ILE A 19 -11.94 6.54 -9.77
N ASP A 20 -12.06 7.20 -8.62
CA ASP A 20 -11.62 8.58 -8.38
C ASP A 20 -10.28 8.68 -7.63
N TYR A 21 -9.56 7.55 -7.49
CA TYR A 21 -8.29 7.45 -6.79
C TYR A 21 -7.27 6.61 -7.56
N ALA A 22 -5.99 6.70 -7.18
CA ALA A 22 -4.94 5.86 -7.78
C ALA A 22 -4.90 4.46 -7.13
N ALA A 23 -4.91 3.43 -7.97
CA ALA A 23 -4.95 2.02 -7.55
C ALA A 23 -3.60 1.33 -7.65
N ARG A 24 -3.35 0.36 -6.77
CA ARG A 24 -2.19 -0.53 -6.82
C ARG A 24 -2.40 -1.64 -7.86
N PRO A 25 -1.32 -2.19 -8.46
CA PRO A 25 -1.42 -3.35 -9.34
C PRO A 25 -2.15 -4.56 -8.73
N ALA A 26 -2.14 -4.72 -7.41
CA ALA A 26 -2.91 -5.77 -6.73
C ALA A 26 -4.42 -5.50 -6.81
N GLU A 27 -4.86 -4.28 -6.51
CA GLU A 27 -6.29 -3.88 -6.59
C GLU A 27 -6.81 -4.01 -8.03
N ILE A 28 -5.98 -3.63 -9.02
CA ILE A 28 -6.30 -3.77 -10.44
C ILE A 28 -6.38 -5.25 -10.83
N ALA A 29 -5.47 -6.09 -10.33
CA ALA A 29 -5.49 -7.54 -10.58
C ALA A 29 -6.76 -8.19 -10.04
N ASP A 30 -7.16 -7.83 -8.81
CA ASP A 30 -8.40 -8.32 -8.20
C ASP A 30 -9.64 -7.89 -9.00
N ALA A 31 -9.65 -6.66 -9.52
CA ALA A 31 -10.77 -6.13 -10.31
C ALA A 31 -10.86 -6.72 -11.74
N THR A 32 -9.72 -7.02 -12.35
CA THR A 32 -9.64 -7.47 -13.75
C THR A 32 -9.51 -8.98 -13.91
N GLY A 33 -9.25 -9.71 -12.82
CA GLY A 33 -9.04 -11.17 -12.84
C GLY A 33 -7.68 -11.61 -13.41
N TYR A 34 -6.79 -10.67 -13.74
CA TYR A 34 -5.43 -10.99 -14.18
C TYR A 34 -4.50 -11.25 -12.99
N SER A 35 -3.36 -11.91 -13.24
CA SER A 35 -2.35 -12.06 -12.19
C SER A 35 -1.67 -10.73 -11.88
N GLN A 36 -1.38 -10.48 -10.59
CA GLN A 36 -0.70 -9.27 -10.14
C GLN A 36 0.64 -9.02 -10.84
N ASN A 37 1.43 -10.06 -11.10
CA ASN A 37 2.70 -9.94 -11.82
C ASN A 37 2.48 -9.46 -13.26
N TYR A 38 1.45 -9.97 -13.94
CA TYR A 38 1.11 -9.57 -15.29
C TYR A 38 0.63 -8.12 -15.33
N VAL A 39 -0.30 -7.74 -14.44
CA VAL A 39 -0.79 -6.36 -14.29
C VAL A 39 0.34 -5.40 -13.97
N THR A 40 1.26 -5.77 -13.06
CA THR A 40 2.44 -4.96 -12.74
C THR A 40 3.31 -4.69 -13.97
N GLY A 41 3.52 -5.71 -14.81
CA GLY A 41 4.23 -5.57 -16.07
C GLY A 41 3.52 -4.66 -17.06
N ARG A 42 2.19 -4.81 -17.20
CA ARG A 42 1.38 -3.95 -18.10
C ARG A 42 1.34 -2.50 -17.64
N CYS A 43 1.06 -2.24 -16.37
CA CYS A 43 1.08 -0.88 -15.80
C CYS A 43 2.44 -0.20 -16.01
N ARG A 44 3.56 -0.95 -15.91
CA ARG A 44 4.89 -0.41 -16.21
C ARG A 44 5.02 -0.01 -17.68
N VAL A 45 4.67 -0.88 -18.62
CA VAL A 45 4.74 -0.60 -20.05
C VAL A 45 3.84 0.57 -20.43
N MET A 46 2.61 0.60 -19.91
CA MET A 46 1.65 1.68 -20.14
C MET A 46 2.16 3.02 -19.62
N TRP A 47 2.77 3.05 -18.43
CA TRP A 47 3.39 4.25 -17.88
C TRP A 47 4.60 4.72 -18.72
N GLU A 48 5.48 3.80 -19.13
CA GLU A 48 6.64 4.12 -19.99
C GLU A 48 6.23 4.65 -21.39
N ASN A 49 4.95 4.50 -21.78
CA ASN A 49 4.36 4.99 -23.03
C ASN A 49 3.26 6.05 -22.82
N ASP A 50 3.26 6.73 -21.67
CA ASP A 50 2.35 7.85 -21.33
C ASP A 50 0.85 7.50 -21.40
N GLN A 51 0.47 6.22 -21.27
CA GLN A 51 -0.93 5.79 -21.29
C GLN A 51 -1.62 5.96 -19.92
N ILE A 52 -0.85 5.91 -18.84
CA ILE A 52 -1.32 6.07 -17.45
C ILE A 52 -0.28 6.86 -16.64
N GLN A 53 -0.73 7.54 -15.59
CA GLN A 53 0.16 8.20 -14.64
C GLN A 53 0.61 7.23 -13.55
N ARG A 54 1.87 7.35 -13.15
CA ARG A 54 2.42 6.62 -12.01
C ARG A 54 2.54 7.56 -10.83
N GLU A 55 1.87 7.22 -9.75
CA GLU A 55 2.05 7.88 -8.47
C GLU A 55 3.09 7.10 -7.66
N GLN A 56 4.23 7.75 -7.36
CA GLN A 56 5.17 7.22 -6.39
C GLN A 56 4.57 7.38 -5.00
N GLY A 57 3.84 6.36 -4.54
CA GLY A 57 3.46 6.26 -3.14
C GLY A 57 4.69 6.05 -2.26
N ARG A 58 4.64 6.56 -1.02
CA ARG A 58 5.57 6.11 0.03
C ARG A 58 5.41 4.58 0.17
N TYR A 59 6.50 3.87 0.40
CA TYR A 59 6.47 2.42 0.61
C TYR A 59 5.60 2.10 1.83
N ILE A 60 4.49 1.38 1.62
CA ILE A 60 3.57 1.02 2.70
C ILE A 60 3.97 -0.36 3.21
N VAL A 61 4.35 -0.40 4.49
CA VAL A 61 4.66 -1.63 5.21
C VAL A 61 3.45 -2.03 6.03
N GLY A 62 2.95 -3.23 5.77
CA GLY A 62 1.99 -3.89 6.64
C GLY A 62 2.72 -4.65 7.73
N HIS A 63 2.14 -4.67 8.93
CA HIS A 63 2.69 -5.36 10.09
C HIS A 63 1.67 -6.40 10.59
N ASP A 64 2.11 -7.64 10.76
CA ASP A 64 1.33 -8.64 11.50
C ASP A 64 1.53 -8.36 12.98
N ILE A 65 0.46 -7.93 13.65
CA ILE A 65 0.50 -7.61 15.09
C ILE A 65 -0.50 -8.52 15.80
N PRO A 66 -0.05 -9.41 16.69
CA PRO A 66 -0.93 -10.31 17.42
C PRO A 66 -2.04 -9.56 18.14
N GLY A 67 -3.29 -10.01 17.96
CA GLY A 67 -4.46 -9.37 18.55
C GLY A 67 -5.09 -8.24 17.71
N LEU A 68 -4.58 -7.96 16.51
CA LEU A 68 -5.20 -7.08 15.52
C LEU A 68 -5.44 -7.82 14.20
N ASP A 69 -6.45 -7.36 13.46
CA ASP A 69 -6.67 -7.78 12.08
C ASP A 69 -5.49 -7.35 11.21
N SER A 70 -4.72 -8.33 10.74
CA SER A 70 -3.48 -8.11 10.01
C SER A 70 -3.69 -8.28 8.50
N PRO A 71 -2.96 -7.53 7.65
CA PRO A 71 -1.83 -6.66 7.98
C PRO A 71 -2.24 -5.24 8.41
N VAL A 72 -1.65 -4.74 9.49
CA VAL A 72 -1.89 -3.38 10.02
C VAL A 72 -0.90 -2.38 9.40
N VAL A 73 -1.39 -1.27 8.85
CA VAL A 73 -0.54 -0.15 8.42
C VAL A 73 -0.38 0.84 9.57
N LEU A 74 0.86 1.13 9.97
CA LEU A 74 1.11 2.05 11.08
C LEU A 74 0.80 3.50 10.69
N PRO A 75 -0.11 4.20 11.38
CA PRO A 75 -0.46 5.59 11.10
C PRO A 75 0.73 6.53 11.37
N GLU A 76 0.72 7.71 10.76
CA GLU A 76 1.77 8.73 10.97
C GLU A 76 1.60 9.47 12.30
N ASP A 77 0.38 9.50 12.84
CA ASP A 77 0.09 10.28 14.03
C ASP A 77 0.40 9.50 15.32
N ARG A 78 0.98 10.22 16.28
CA ARG A 78 1.41 9.66 17.57
C ARG A 78 0.24 9.09 18.37
N LYS A 79 -0.94 9.70 18.31
CA LYS A 79 -2.07 9.32 19.17
C LYS A 79 -2.56 7.91 18.78
N SER A 80 -2.76 7.66 17.50
CA SER A 80 -3.17 6.36 16.97
C SER A 80 -2.13 5.29 17.25
N LEU A 81 -0.83 5.61 17.14
CA LEU A 81 0.25 4.68 17.49
C LEU A 81 0.21 4.26 18.97
N VAL A 82 -0.05 5.20 19.89
CA VAL A 82 -0.22 4.88 21.31
C VAL A 82 -1.46 4.02 21.56
N GLU A 83 -2.56 4.25 20.83
CA GLU A 83 -3.76 3.41 20.95
C GLU A 83 -3.50 1.97 20.47
N ILE A 84 -2.72 1.77 19.41
CA ILE A 84 -2.26 0.43 18.99
C ILE A 84 -1.52 -0.26 20.12
N VAL A 85 -0.55 0.42 20.76
CA VAL A 85 0.20 -0.16 21.89
C VAL A 85 -0.71 -0.45 23.08
N LYS A 86 -1.67 0.43 23.39
CA LYS A 86 -2.65 0.19 24.46
C LYS A 86 -3.51 -1.04 24.20
N SER A 87 -3.93 -1.24 22.95
CA SER A 87 -4.80 -2.35 22.56
C SER A 87 -4.07 -3.69 22.65
N VAL A 88 -2.82 -3.73 22.21
CA VAL A 88 -2.07 -5.00 22.06
C VAL A 88 -1.18 -5.31 23.27
N ALA A 89 -0.57 -4.28 23.86
CA ALA A 89 0.38 -4.40 24.97
C ALA A 89 0.12 -3.33 26.04
N PRO A 90 -1.05 -3.34 26.71
CA PRO A 90 -1.43 -2.30 27.67
C PRO A 90 -0.42 -2.11 28.82
N SER A 91 0.28 -3.18 29.22
CA SER A 91 1.32 -3.14 30.24
C SER A 91 2.58 -2.38 29.81
N ARG A 92 2.83 -2.22 28.50
CA ARG A 92 4.01 -1.56 27.92
C ARG A 92 3.76 -0.10 27.51
N VAL A 93 2.57 0.44 27.79
CA VAL A 93 2.19 1.81 27.39
C VAL A 93 3.11 2.87 28.04
N SER A 94 3.63 2.60 29.23
CA SER A 94 4.59 3.47 29.91
C SER A 94 5.89 3.64 29.10
N GLU A 95 6.34 2.62 28.37
CA GLU A 95 7.57 2.65 27.57
C GLU A 95 7.46 3.59 26.36
N VAL A 96 6.25 3.83 25.87
CA VAL A 96 5.98 4.64 24.67
C VAL A 96 5.41 6.02 24.98
N ARG A 97 5.00 6.26 26.23
CA ARG A 97 4.26 7.47 26.61
C ARG A 97 5.03 8.77 26.37
N SER A 98 6.34 8.79 26.51
CA SER A 98 7.18 9.98 26.26
C SER A 98 7.86 9.98 24.89
N LYS A 99 7.70 8.92 24.09
CA LYS A 99 8.39 8.73 22.82
C LYS A 99 7.74 9.54 21.68
N SER A 100 8.54 9.85 20.66
CA SER A 100 8.09 10.48 19.41
C SER A 100 7.26 9.49 18.57
N ALA A 101 6.54 9.98 17.56
CA ALA A 101 5.77 9.10 16.67
C ALA A 101 6.67 8.05 15.97
N ASP A 102 7.86 8.46 15.52
CA ASP A 102 8.81 7.57 14.85
C ASP A 102 9.40 6.52 15.79
N ASP A 103 9.68 6.91 17.03
CA ASP A 103 10.15 5.97 18.06
C ASP A 103 9.07 4.95 18.45
N ILE A 104 7.81 5.37 18.50
CA ILE A 104 6.68 4.47 18.79
C ILE A 104 6.44 3.53 17.61
N ARG A 105 6.55 4.02 16.38
CA ARG A 105 6.52 3.18 15.17
C ARG A 105 7.59 2.12 15.19
N SER A 106 8.82 2.53 15.50
CA SER A 106 9.95 1.60 15.59
C SER A 106 9.71 0.58 16.70
N PHE A 107 9.22 1.02 17.86
CA PHE A 107 8.83 0.11 18.95
C PHE A 107 7.76 -0.90 18.50
N ILE A 108 6.68 -0.48 17.86
CA ILE A 108 5.63 -1.42 17.40
C ILE A 108 6.23 -2.41 16.39
N ARG A 109 7.03 -1.91 15.43
CA ARG A 109 7.67 -2.75 14.41
C ARG A 109 8.63 -3.78 15.01
N ASP A 110 9.48 -3.35 15.95
CA ASP A 110 10.62 -4.13 16.41
C ASP A 110 10.24 -5.05 17.59
N GLU A 111 9.22 -4.68 18.37
CA GLU A 111 8.87 -5.34 19.63
C GLU A 111 7.49 -6.01 19.65
N LEU A 112 6.55 -5.56 18.80
CA LEU A 112 5.16 -6.05 18.82
C LEU A 112 4.76 -6.77 17.53
N ALA A 113 5.32 -6.39 16.39
CA ALA A 113 5.04 -7.05 15.11
C ALA A 113 5.80 -8.37 15.02
N THR A 114 5.14 -9.42 14.50
CA THR A 114 5.76 -10.73 14.26
C THR A 114 6.30 -10.88 12.84
N ASP A 115 5.70 -10.18 11.88
CA ASP A 115 6.16 -10.14 10.50
C ASP A 115 5.82 -8.79 9.84
N THR A 116 6.48 -8.48 8.74
CA THR A 116 6.25 -7.29 7.94
C THR A 116 6.20 -7.61 6.46
N TYR A 117 5.22 -7.07 5.74
CA TYR A 117 5.08 -7.32 4.31
C TYR A 117 5.00 -6.01 3.53
N PRO A 118 5.64 -5.94 2.35
CA PRO A 118 5.39 -4.87 1.41
C PRO A 118 3.93 -4.91 0.96
N LEU A 119 3.16 -3.89 1.30
CA LEU A 119 1.81 -3.72 0.74
C LEU A 119 1.83 -2.99 -0.61
N GLY A 120 3.03 -2.69 -1.12
CA GLY A 120 3.26 -2.03 -2.40
C GLY A 120 3.48 -0.53 -2.26
N ASN A 121 4.20 0.01 -3.24
CA ASN A 121 4.63 1.42 -3.32
C ASN A 121 4.23 2.09 -4.64
N ARG A 122 3.58 1.36 -5.52
CA ARG A 122 3.21 1.83 -6.86
C ARG A 122 1.71 1.89 -6.95
N LYS A 123 1.20 3.09 -7.11
CA LYS A 123 -0.15 3.34 -7.58
C LYS A 123 -0.09 3.86 -9.00
N VAL A 124 -1.10 3.55 -9.78
CA VAL A 124 -1.31 4.13 -11.09
C VAL A 124 -2.72 4.71 -11.16
N SER A 125 -2.84 5.81 -11.89
CA SER A 125 -4.09 6.51 -12.14
C SER A 125 -4.22 6.79 -13.63
N TYR A 126 -5.45 6.93 -14.10
CA TYR A 126 -5.68 7.33 -15.48
C TYR A 126 -5.26 8.80 -15.64
N ALA A 127 -4.48 9.10 -16.69
CA ALA A 127 -4.14 10.47 -17.03
C ALA A 127 -5.41 11.17 -17.55
N THR A 128 -6.07 11.98 -16.73
CA THR A 128 -6.98 12.99 -17.27
C THR A 128 -6.14 14.01 -18.02
N GLY A 129 -6.20 13.97 -19.36
CA GLY A 129 -5.64 15.00 -20.22
C GLY A 129 -6.30 16.35 -20.03
#